data_AF-A0A0G4LDT9-F1
#
_entry.id   AF-A0A0G4LDT9-F1
#
_cell.length_a   1.000
_cell.length_b   1.000
_cell.length_c   1.000
_cell.angle_alpha   90.00
_cell.angle_beta   90.00
_cell.angle_gamma   90.00
#
_symmetry.space_group_name_H-M   'P 1'
#
loop_
_entity.id
_entity.type
_entity.pdbx_description
1 polymer ?
#
loop_
_entity_poly.entity_id
_entity_poly.type
_entity_poly.pdbx_seq_one_letter_code
_entity_poly.pdbx_strand_id
1 'polypeptide(L)'
;TWNLMKIGYQLKQVRERLAKGLVDKGILRTEKRNFLLFDMATHPVADGGAKEEIRRRVRLILTQRTVVLPPSQFLPESLDFRYVRTLAMVCAAYAANVLENALTPLGHEARERAFAQTDELLADYSQWPFGKKAVNNGIGANLPQAVAE
;
A
#
# COMPACT_ATOMS: atom_id res chain seq x y z
N THR A 1 -11.72 -20.91 -5.99
CA THR A 1 -11.76 -22.38 -5.74
C THR A 1 -12.59 -23.04 -6.81
N TRP A 2 -12.39 -24.33 -7.09
CA TRP A 2 -13.17 -25.11 -8.07
C TRP A 2 -14.55 -25.59 -7.56
N ASN A 3 -15.12 -24.91 -6.56
CA ASN A 3 -16.42 -25.27 -6.01
C ASN A 3 -17.54 -24.71 -6.91
N LEU A 4 -18.27 -25.60 -7.60
CA LEU A 4 -19.32 -25.23 -8.55
C LEU A 4 -20.45 -24.41 -7.91
N MET A 5 -20.83 -24.71 -6.66
CA MET A 5 -21.86 -23.94 -5.95
C MET A 5 -21.43 -22.48 -5.67
N LYS A 6 -20.13 -22.19 -5.76
CA LYS A 6 -19.54 -20.86 -5.50
C LYS A 6 -18.96 -20.22 -6.75
N ILE A 7 -19.26 -20.74 -7.95
CA ILE A 7 -18.67 -20.24 -9.20
C ILE A 7 -18.98 -18.76 -9.47
N GLY A 8 -20.13 -18.27 -8.98
CA GLY A 8 -20.55 -16.88 -9.10
C GLY A 8 -19.82 -15.90 -8.17
N TYR A 9 -19.02 -16.38 -7.20
CA TYR A 9 -18.41 -15.50 -6.18
C TYR A 9 -17.09 -14.87 -6.66
N GLN A 10 -16.55 -15.31 -7.80
CA GLN A 10 -15.36 -14.70 -8.36
C GLN A 10 -15.67 -13.29 -8.85
N LEU A 11 -14.97 -12.30 -8.29
CA LEU A 11 -15.06 -10.93 -8.75
C LEU A 11 -14.51 -10.82 -10.18
N LYS A 12 -15.34 -10.29 -11.08
CA LYS A 12 -14.97 -10.04 -12.48
C LYS A 12 -14.64 -8.57 -12.69
N GLN A 13 -13.78 -8.28 -13.68
CA GLN A 13 -13.45 -6.92 -14.12
C GLN A 13 -12.90 -6.03 -12.99
N VAL A 14 -12.14 -6.62 -12.05
CA VAL A 14 -11.66 -5.90 -10.86
C VAL A 14 -10.76 -4.74 -11.26
N ARG A 15 -9.85 -4.95 -12.21
CA ARG A 15 -8.90 -3.93 -12.66
C ARG A 15 -9.60 -2.72 -13.27
N GLU A 16 -10.55 -2.96 -14.16
CA GLU A 16 -11.31 -1.94 -14.87
C GLU A 16 -12.18 -1.14 -13.91
N ARG A 17 -12.82 -1.82 -12.95
CA ARG A 17 -13.63 -1.18 -11.92
C ARG A 17 -12.78 -0.34 -10.96
N LEU A 18 -11.59 -0.83 -10.57
CA LEU A 18 -10.65 -0.05 -9.77
C LEU A 18 -10.13 1.17 -10.54
N ALA A 19 -9.80 1.03 -11.82
CA ALA A 19 -9.37 2.14 -12.66
C ALA A 19 -10.47 3.21 -12.77
N LYS A 20 -11.72 2.80 -13.03
CA LYS A 20 -12.88 3.72 -13.03
C LYS A 20 -13.02 4.44 -11.69
N GLY A 21 -12.94 3.72 -10.56
CA GLY A 21 -13.01 4.35 -9.25
C GLY A 21 -11.87 5.34 -8.96
N LEU A 22 -10.70 5.15 -9.55
CA LEU A 22 -9.59 6.12 -9.45
C LEU A 22 -9.79 7.33 -10.36
N VAL A 23 -10.47 7.17 -11.50
CA VAL A 23 -10.90 8.30 -12.35
C VAL A 23 -11.96 9.13 -11.64
N ASP A 24 -12.98 8.48 -11.07
CA ASP A 24 -14.07 9.17 -10.36
C ASP A 24 -13.55 9.95 -9.13
N LYS A 25 -12.43 9.52 -8.55
CA LYS A 25 -11.72 10.20 -7.45
C LYS A 25 -10.71 11.26 -7.91
N GLY A 26 -10.56 11.49 -9.22
CA GLY A 26 -9.64 12.46 -9.78
C GLY A 26 -8.15 12.08 -9.73
N ILE A 27 -7.81 10.83 -9.38
CA ILE A 27 -6.42 10.36 -9.34
C ILE A 27 -5.91 10.04 -10.75
N LEU A 28 -6.76 9.46 -11.58
CA LEU A 28 -6.50 9.20 -12.99
C LEU A 28 -7.37 10.12 -13.84
N ARG A 29 -6.92 10.42 -15.05
CA ARG A 29 -7.76 11.07 -16.08
C ARG A 29 -8.03 10.07 -17.20
N THR A 30 -9.14 10.23 -17.91
CA THR A 30 -9.43 9.41 -19.07
C THR A 30 -8.98 10.13 -20.34
N GLU A 31 -8.11 9.48 -21.11
CA GLU A 31 -7.65 9.96 -22.41
C GLU A 31 -7.96 8.92 -23.49
N LYS A 32 -8.45 9.36 -24.64
CA LYS A 32 -8.61 8.51 -25.81
C LYS A 32 -7.30 8.51 -26.60
N ARG A 33 -6.66 7.35 -26.72
CA ARG A 33 -5.51 7.16 -27.62
C ARG A 33 -5.94 6.46 -28.88
N ASN A 34 -5.64 7.08 -30.02
CA ASN A 34 -5.94 6.53 -31.33
C ASN A 34 -4.76 5.66 -31.76
N PHE A 35 -5.01 4.39 -32.03
CA PHE A 35 -4.08 3.48 -32.68
C PHE A 35 -4.50 3.31 -34.15
N LEU A 36 -3.61 2.77 -34.99
CA LEU A 36 -3.86 2.63 -36.44
C LEU A 36 -5.19 1.93 -36.77
N LEU A 37 -5.62 0.97 -35.95
CA LEU A 37 -6.79 0.12 -36.21
C LEU A 37 -7.93 0.28 -35.21
N PHE A 38 -7.74 1.01 -34.10
CA PHE A 38 -8.74 1.15 -33.05
C PHE A 38 -8.39 2.30 -32.11
N ASP A 39 -9.38 2.75 -31.37
CA ASP A 39 -9.16 3.70 -30.28
C ASP A 39 -9.25 2.98 -28.93
N MET A 40 -8.40 3.37 -27.98
CA MET A 40 -8.37 2.80 -26.65
C MET A 40 -8.44 3.89 -25.58
N ALA A 41 -9.30 3.69 -24.60
CA ALA A 41 -9.31 4.50 -23.39
C ALA A 41 -8.06 4.19 -22.56
N THR A 42 -7.28 5.22 -22.24
CA THR A 42 -6.12 5.16 -21.38
C THR A 42 -6.32 6.03 -20.15
N HIS A 43 -5.63 5.66 -19.07
CA HIS A 43 -5.85 6.26 -17.76
C HIS A 43 -4.53 6.77 -17.16
N PRO A 44 -3.90 7.82 -17.72
CA PRO A 44 -2.70 8.40 -17.13
C PRO A 44 -3.00 9.03 -15.76
N VAL A 45 -1.97 9.14 -14.94
CA VAL A 45 -2.06 9.76 -13.60
C VAL A 45 -2.30 11.25 -13.76
N ALA A 46 -3.37 11.74 -13.13
CA ALA A 46 -3.71 13.16 -13.07
C ALA A 46 -3.08 13.82 -11.83
N ASP A 47 -3.23 13.21 -10.66
CA ASP A 47 -2.62 13.66 -9.41
C ASP A 47 -1.43 12.76 -9.02
N GLY A 48 -0.22 13.25 -9.29
CA GLY A 48 1.02 12.60 -8.84
C GLY A 48 1.25 12.68 -7.32
N GLY A 49 0.63 13.65 -6.64
CA GLY A 49 0.76 13.88 -5.21
C GLY A 49 0.22 12.72 -4.38
N ALA A 50 -0.91 12.12 -4.79
CA ALA A 50 -1.45 10.92 -4.18
C ALA A 50 -0.46 9.75 -4.18
N LYS A 51 0.20 9.51 -5.32
CA LYS A 51 1.20 8.44 -5.45
C LYS A 51 2.43 8.71 -4.58
N GLU A 52 2.88 9.95 -4.52
CA GLU A 52 4.05 10.33 -3.72
C GLU A 52 3.76 10.27 -2.22
N GLU A 53 2.54 10.59 -1.80
CA GLU A 53 2.09 10.45 -0.42
C GLU A 53 2.13 8.99 0.06
N ILE A 54 1.62 8.06 -0.75
CA ILE A 54 1.66 6.63 -0.44
C ILE A 54 3.12 6.15 -0.35
N ARG A 55 3.96 6.53 -1.31
CA ARG A 55 5.39 6.19 -1.30
C ARG A 55 6.12 6.74 -0.07
N ARG A 56 5.76 7.94 0.37
CA ARG A 56 6.30 8.53 1.60
C ARG A 56 5.89 7.72 2.82
N ARG A 57 4.62 7.34 2.95
CA ARG A 57 4.13 6.50 4.06
C ARG A 57 4.84 5.14 4.13
N VAL A 58 5.02 4.48 2.99
CA VAL A 58 5.78 3.22 2.91
C VAL A 58 7.21 3.41 3.43
N ARG A 59 7.91 4.45 2.94
CA ARG A 59 9.27 4.75 3.40
C ARG A 59 9.33 5.08 4.89
N LEU A 60 8.38 5.87 5.40
CA LEU A 60 8.34 6.23 6.82
C LEU A 60 8.22 4.99 7.72
N ILE A 61 7.36 4.04 7.37
CA ILE A 61 7.20 2.79 8.16
C ILE A 61 8.44 1.90 8.08
N LEU A 62 9.09 1.84 6.92
CA LEU A 62 10.16 0.86 6.68
C LEU A 62 11.57 1.38 6.96
N THR A 63 11.77 2.68 7.19
CA THR A 63 13.11 3.23 7.42
C THR A 63 13.25 4.03 8.71
N GLN A 64 12.16 4.54 9.28
CA GLN A 64 12.25 5.39 10.48
C GLN A 64 12.21 4.56 11.77
N ARG A 65 13.04 4.95 12.73
CA ARG A 65 13.01 4.38 14.08
C ARG A 65 11.69 4.67 14.80
N THR A 66 11.21 5.89 14.68
CA THR A 66 9.91 6.33 15.23
C THR A 66 9.00 6.71 14.07
N VAL A 67 7.89 5.98 13.93
CA VAL A 67 6.93 6.19 12.85
C VAL A 67 5.90 7.23 13.28
N VAL A 68 5.90 8.34 12.56
CA VAL A 68 4.87 9.39 12.66
C VAL A 68 4.21 9.51 11.29
N LEU A 69 2.89 9.31 11.24
CA LEU A 69 2.12 9.42 10.00
C LEU A 69 1.56 10.85 9.89
N PRO A 70 2.13 11.72 9.03
CA PRO A 70 1.59 13.07 8.85
C PRO A 70 0.17 12.98 8.27
N PRO A 71 -0.75 13.86 8.69
CA PRO A 71 -2.08 13.92 8.10
C PRO A 71 -2.00 14.32 6.63
N SER A 72 -2.84 13.69 5.81
CA SER A 72 -2.97 14.02 4.40
C SER A 72 -4.44 13.95 3.99
N GLN A 73 -4.79 14.51 2.83
CA GLN A 73 -6.16 14.37 2.30
C GLN A 73 -6.57 12.91 2.08
N PHE A 74 -5.60 12.00 1.92
CA PHE A 74 -5.82 10.56 1.71
C PHE A 74 -5.74 9.73 3.00
N LEU A 75 -5.15 10.29 4.05
CA LEU A 75 -5.09 9.72 5.39
C LEU A 75 -5.26 10.83 6.44
N PRO A 76 -6.50 11.33 6.64
CA PRO A 76 -6.79 12.37 7.63
C PRO A 76 -6.44 11.91 9.05
N GLU A 77 -6.23 12.86 9.95
CA GLU A 77 -5.93 12.57 11.36
C GLU A 77 -7.11 11.93 12.09
N SER A 78 -8.34 12.31 11.73
CA SER A 78 -9.60 11.79 12.28
C SER A 78 -9.97 10.38 11.80
N LEU A 79 -9.15 9.77 10.94
CA LEU A 79 -9.43 8.45 10.38
C LEU A 79 -8.94 7.40 11.37
N ASP A 80 -9.78 6.43 11.75
CA ASP A 80 -9.38 5.41 12.74
C ASP A 80 -8.24 4.52 12.23
N PHE A 81 -7.57 3.76 13.09
CA PHE A 81 -6.62 2.70 12.72
C PHE A 81 -5.61 3.07 11.61
N ARG A 82 -5.08 4.31 11.63
CA ARG A 82 -4.19 4.85 10.57
C ARG A 82 -2.95 3.99 10.39
N TYR A 83 -2.37 3.55 11.50
CA TYR A 83 -1.20 2.70 11.55
C TYR A 83 -1.50 1.31 10.98
N VAL A 84 -2.59 0.65 11.41
CA VAL A 84 -3.00 -0.66 10.90
C VAL A 84 -3.28 -0.62 9.40
N ARG A 85 -3.99 0.40 8.89
CA ARG A 85 -4.26 0.55 7.46
C ARG A 85 -2.98 0.69 6.64
N THR A 86 -1.99 1.40 7.17
CA THR A 86 -0.71 1.59 6.49
C THR A 86 0.15 0.33 6.56
N LEU A 87 0.14 -0.40 7.68
CA LEU A 87 0.77 -1.72 7.82
C LEU A 87 0.15 -2.74 6.85
N ALA A 88 -1.17 -2.80 6.79
CA ALA A 88 -1.90 -3.68 5.86
C ALA A 88 -1.56 -3.35 4.41
N MET A 89 -1.45 -2.06 4.05
CA MET A 89 -1.02 -1.63 2.72
C MET A 89 0.40 -2.11 2.39
N VAL A 90 1.35 -1.99 3.32
CA VAL A 90 2.73 -2.44 3.12
C VAL A 90 2.78 -3.97 2.96
N CYS A 91 2.12 -4.72 3.84
CA CYS A 91 2.04 -6.19 3.77
C CYS A 91 1.37 -6.68 2.48
N ALA A 92 0.28 -6.02 2.05
CA ALA A 92 -0.39 -6.34 0.80
C ALA A 92 0.46 -6.01 -0.43
N ALA A 93 1.19 -4.89 -0.41
CA ALA A 93 2.12 -4.52 -1.48
C ALA A 93 3.29 -5.49 -1.60
N TYR A 94 3.75 -6.03 -0.46
CA TYR A 94 4.75 -7.10 -0.40
C TYR A 94 4.22 -8.38 -1.05
N ALA A 95 3.07 -8.89 -0.59
CA ALA A 95 2.45 -10.10 -1.15
C ALA A 95 2.07 -9.96 -2.64
N ALA A 96 1.78 -8.74 -3.09
CA ALA A 96 1.49 -8.43 -4.50
C ALA A 96 2.75 -8.18 -5.36
N ASN A 97 3.96 -8.32 -4.80
CA ASN A 97 5.25 -8.09 -5.49
C ASN A 97 5.38 -6.69 -6.12
N VAL A 98 4.81 -5.66 -5.49
CA VAL A 98 4.87 -4.27 -5.98
C VAL A 98 5.55 -3.30 -5.01
N LEU A 99 5.94 -3.76 -3.81
CA LEU A 99 6.59 -2.94 -2.79
C LEU A 99 7.89 -2.28 -3.27
N GLU A 100 8.70 -3.01 -4.05
CA GLU A 100 10.00 -2.53 -4.56
C GLU A 100 9.88 -1.20 -5.34
N ASN A 101 8.76 -1.00 -6.05
CA ASN A 101 8.49 0.19 -6.84
C ASN A 101 8.38 1.48 -6.01
N ALA A 102 8.21 1.37 -4.70
CA ALA A 102 8.20 2.49 -3.76
C ALA A 102 9.58 2.73 -3.11
N LEU A 103 10.45 1.72 -3.13
CA LEU A 103 11.78 1.73 -2.51
C LEU A 103 12.90 2.05 -3.49
N THR A 104 12.61 2.20 -4.79
CA THR A 104 13.58 2.56 -5.85
C THR A 104 14.51 3.73 -5.51
N PRO A 105 14.06 4.80 -4.82
CA PRO A 105 14.96 5.90 -4.44
C PRO A 105 16.00 5.56 -3.36
N LEU A 106 15.89 4.41 -2.70
CA LEU A 106 16.78 4.00 -1.62
C LEU A 106 18.01 3.25 -2.16
N GLY A 107 19.14 3.34 -1.44
CA GLY A 107 20.32 2.54 -1.71
C GLY A 107 20.07 1.03 -1.54
N HIS A 108 20.95 0.19 -2.09
CA HIS A 108 20.81 -1.28 -2.03
C HIS A 108 20.64 -1.81 -0.60
N GLU A 109 21.52 -1.42 0.31
CA GLU A 109 21.48 -1.86 1.72
C GLU A 109 20.18 -1.43 2.44
N ALA A 110 19.71 -0.21 2.19
CA ALA A 110 18.47 0.29 2.77
C ALA A 110 17.24 -0.45 2.23
N ARG A 111 17.28 -0.92 0.97
CA ARG A 111 16.21 -1.74 0.39
C ARG A 111 16.16 -3.12 1.03
N GLU A 112 17.29 -3.79 1.19
CA GLU A 112 17.36 -5.09 1.87
C GLU A 112 16.83 -5.00 3.31
N ARG A 113 17.24 -3.96 4.06
CA ARG A 113 16.70 -3.70 5.40
C ARG A 113 15.20 -3.45 5.40
N ALA A 114 14.67 -2.71 4.42
CA ALA A 114 13.24 -2.47 4.30
C ALA A 114 12.43 -3.75 4.00
N PHE A 115 12.99 -4.69 3.23
CA PHE A 115 12.37 -6.00 2.99
C PHE A 115 12.38 -6.87 4.24
N ALA A 116 13.53 -7.00 4.92
CA ALA A 116 13.63 -7.73 6.18
C ALA A 116 12.66 -7.17 7.24
N GLN A 117 12.55 -5.83 7.32
CA GLN A 117 11.57 -5.16 8.16
C GLN A 117 10.14 -5.53 7.79
N THR A 118 9.82 -5.64 6.52
CA THR A 118 8.48 -6.00 6.06
C THR A 118 8.14 -7.44 6.41
N ASP A 119 9.09 -8.36 6.34
CA ASP A 119 8.91 -9.76 6.76
C ASP A 119 8.63 -9.86 8.28
N GLU A 120 9.35 -9.09 9.11
CA GLU A 120 9.10 -9.02 10.55
C GLU A 120 7.70 -8.46 10.85
N LEU A 121 7.31 -7.36 10.19
CA LEU A 121 5.96 -6.80 10.32
C LEU A 121 4.89 -7.81 9.88
N LEU A 122 5.10 -8.52 8.77
CA LEU A 122 4.15 -9.53 8.32
C LEU A 122 4.02 -10.67 9.34
N ALA A 123 5.13 -11.12 9.94
CA ALA A 123 5.11 -12.15 10.98
C ALA A 123 4.33 -11.69 12.22
N ASP A 124 4.58 -10.47 12.71
CA ASP A 124 3.95 -9.94 13.92
C ASP A 124 2.45 -9.65 13.76
N TYR A 125 2.03 -9.16 12.59
CA TYR A 125 0.65 -8.76 12.32
C TYR A 125 -0.17 -9.84 11.58
N SER A 126 0.40 -11.03 11.31
CA SER A 126 -0.34 -12.18 10.74
C SER A 126 -0.97 -13.10 11.79
N GLN A 127 -0.66 -12.88 13.07
CA GLN A 127 -1.20 -13.67 14.19
C GLN A 127 -2.08 -12.80 15.09
N TRP A 128 -3.13 -13.40 15.66
CA TRP A 128 -4.02 -12.74 16.61
C TRP A 128 -3.90 -13.39 18.00
N PRO A 129 -3.73 -12.62 19.08
CA PRO A 129 -3.55 -11.16 19.13
C PRO A 129 -2.22 -10.70 18.48
N PHE A 130 -2.19 -9.48 17.95
CA PHE A 130 -0.98 -8.94 17.30
C PHE A 130 0.22 -8.97 18.25
N GLY A 131 1.38 -9.31 17.69
CA GLY A 131 2.65 -9.38 18.43
C GLY A 131 2.99 -8.05 19.07
N LYS A 132 3.05 -7.99 20.40
CA LYS A 132 3.50 -6.80 21.16
C LYS A 132 5.03 -6.61 21.17
N LYS A 133 5.76 -7.36 20.34
CA LYS A 133 7.22 -7.31 20.34
C LYS A 133 7.66 -6.08 19.57
N ALA A 134 8.59 -5.33 20.15
CA ALA A 134 9.30 -4.32 19.39
C ALA A 134 10.11 -5.04 18.30
N VAL A 135 10.00 -4.55 17.07
CA VAL A 135 10.82 -4.98 15.93
C VAL A 135 12.29 -4.91 16.36
N ASN A 136 13.01 -6.04 16.27
CA ASN A 136 14.38 -6.18 16.77
C ASN A 136 15.39 -5.26 16.04
N ASN A 137 15.03 -4.79 14.84
CA ASN A 137 15.89 -3.96 13.98
C ASN A 137 15.88 -2.45 14.31
N GLY A 138 15.16 -2.03 15.35
CA GLY A 138 15.12 -0.61 15.77
C GLY A 138 14.38 0.32 14.80
N ILE A 139 13.68 -0.23 13.79
CA ILE A 139 12.77 0.48 12.90
C ILE A 139 11.34 0.29 13.43
N GLY A 140 10.55 1.36 13.46
CA GLY A 140 9.16 1.27 13.92
C GLY A 140 8.98 0.89 15.39
N ALA A 141 9.88 1.31 16.27
CA ALA A 141 9.88 0.94 17.69
C ALA A 141 8.58 1.33 18.43
N ASN A 142 7.89 2.37 17.97
CA ASN A 142 6.62 2.84 18.53
C ASN A 142 5.37 2.21 17.87
N LEU A 143 5.51 1.38 16.83
CA LEU A 143 4.38 0.80 16.11
C LEU A 143 3.45 -0.05 17.00
N PRO A 144 3.94 -0.94 17.89
CA PRO A 144 3.05 -1.74 18.72
C PRO A 144 2.17 -0.89 19.64
N GLN A 145 2.71 0.23 20.15
CA GLN A 145 1.94 1.18 20.95
C GLN A 145 0.95 1.95 20.08
N ALA A 146 1.40 2.50 18.96
CA ALA A 146 0.57 3.30 18.05
C ALA A 146 -0.56 2.51 17.35
N VAL A 147 -0.47 1.17 17.34
CA VAL A 147 -1.54 0.28 16.86
C VAL A 147 -2.54 -0.07 17.97
N ALA A 148 -2.11 -0.01 19.23
CA ALA A 148 -2.96 -0.31 20.38
C ALA A 148 -3.81 0.91 20.83
N GLU A 149 -3.36 2.12 20.50
CA GLU A 149 -4.08 3.39 20.63
C GLU A 149 -5.14 3.58 19.53
#